data_AF-A0A182J870-F1
#
_entry.id   AF-A0A182J870-F1
#
_cell.length_a   1.000
_cell.length_b   1.000
_cell.length_c   1.000
_cell.angle_alpha   90.00
_cell.angle_beta   90.00
_cell.angle_gamma   90.00
#
_symmetry.space_group_name_H-M   'P 1'
#
loop_
_entity.id
_entity.type
_entity.pdbx_description
1 polymer ?
#
loop_
_entity_poly.entity_id
_entity_poly.type
_entity_poly.pdbx_seq_one_letter_code
_entity_poly.pdbx_strand_id
1 'polypeptide(L)'
;MNRRLAVRSISQVEWCAGNRILKRDIVECAYPLLLAQVAHDALAAAQEFSGRDIGVLPTPASCEPETQLVSLRPENLTGTRYYFYPTCTRVKRCSGCCNTNQLVCEPVANRTILYKVTILEYRNGKRDRFSHLELVPVEEHVRCKCQCRVKDSDCNELQVYNPNNCRCECTNKDDRTQCTQERQTKQWNPDTCSCDCIPRTEECTSGSHYDRSACKCIPNDFYTYDGSSEGPVGPPAVFLSRYPSFVNRKRSIFDPSPQH
;
A
#
# COMPACT_ATOMS: atom_id res chain seq x y z
N MET A 1 -26.96 50.54 37.25
CA MET A 1 -26.68 50.07 38.62
C MET A 1 -26.15 48.65 38.54
N ASN A 2 -24.86 48.47 38.84
CA ASN A 2 -24.14 47.19 38.82
C ASN A 2 -23.12 47.25 39.96
N ARG A 3 -23.06 46.25 40.86
CA ARG A 3 -21.96 46.11 41.84
C ARG A 3 -21.63 44.64 42.11
N ARG A 4 -20.37 44.28 41.84
CA ARG A 4 -19.63 43.11 42.37
C ARG A 4 -18.77 43.56 43.56
N LEU A 5 -18.64 42.75 44.60
CA LEU A 5 -17.67 42.84 45.73
C LEU A 5 -17.62 41.44 46.37
N ALA A 6 -16.62 40.96 47.09
CA ALA A 6 -15.16 41.06 47.18
C ALA A 6 -14.76 40.10 48.32
N VAL A 7 -13.58 39.49 48.27
CA VAL A 7 -13.07 38.51 49.24
C VAL A 7 -13.04 39.05 50.68
N ARG A 8 -13.54 38.28 51.67
CA ARG A 8 -13.41 38.47 53.13
C ARG A 8 -13.63 37.08 53.78
N SER A 9 -12.71 36.34 54.39
CA SER A 9 -11.86 36.63 55.54
C SER A 9 -11.00 35.39 55.87
N ILE A 10 -9.78 35.60 56.35
CA ILE A 10 -8.78 34.62 56.81
C ILE A 10 -9.05 34.28 58.29
N SER A 11 -9.75 33.20 58.61
CA SER A 11 -9.95 32.83 60.03
C SER A 11 -9.96 31.33 60.34
N GLN A 12 -9.71 30.46 59.35
CA GLN A 12 -9.49 29.01 59.60
C GLN A 12 -8.12 28.50 59.16
N VAL A 13 -7.34 29.30 58.41
CA VAL A 13 -5.99 28.92 57.97
C VAL A 13 -4.96 29.07 59.10
N GLU A 14 -5.26 29.84 60.15
CA GLU A 14 -4.30 30.18 61.21
C GLU A 14 -4.00 29.05 62.20
N TRP A 15 -4.73 27.93 62.19
CA TRP A 15 -4.40 26.81 63.10
C TRP A 15 -3.30 25.88 62.59
N CYS A 16 -2.81 26.05 61.36
CA CYS A 16 -1.71 25.22 60.84
C CYS A 16 -0.32 25.90 60.90
N ALA A 17 -0.21 27.15 61.33
CA ALA A 17 1.03 27.94 61.24
C ALA A 17 1.69 28.28 62.59
N GLY A 18 1.19 27.78 63.73
CA GLY A 18 1.65 28.16 65.07
C GLY A 18 2.21 27.02 65.92
N ASN A 19 3.53 26.78 65.79
CA ASN A 19 4.44 26.16 66.76
C ASN A 19 4.10 24.82 67.47
N ARG A 20 4.97 23.83 67.16
CA ARG A 20 5.35 22.64 67.96
C ARG A 20 4.33 21.49 67.98
N ILE A 21 4.25 20.76 66.87
CA ILE A 21 3.60 19.44 66.80
C ILE A 21 4.50 18.39 67.47
N LEU A 22 4.09 17.94 68.66
CA LEU A 22 4.52 16.66 69.23
C LEU A 22 4.07 15.54 68.28
N LYS A 23 5.00 14.61 67.96
CA LYS A 23 4.77 13.45 67.09
C LYS A 23 3.59 12.61 67.58
N ARG A 24 2.36 12.89 67.15
CA ARG A 24 1.30 11.86 67.08
C ARG A 24 0.13 12.13 66.12
N ASP A 25 -0.12 13.35 65.66
CA ASP A 25 -1.38 13.62 64.94
C ASP A 25 -1.20 14.08 63.48
N ILE A 26 -0.35 13.38 62.70
CA ILE A 26 -0.17 13.66 61.24
C ILE A 26 -1.24 12.97 60.38
N VAL A 27 -1.98 11.99 60.93
CA VAL A 27 -2.84 11.11 60.13
C VAL A 27 -4.19 11.74 59.77
N GLU A 28 -4.73 12.66 60.58
CA GLU A 28 -6.08 13.21 60.34
C GLU A 28 -6.13 14.44 59.42
N CYS A 29 -5.03 15.14 59.16
CA CYS A 29 -5.03 16.34 58.31
C CYS A 29 -4.75 16.07 56.82
N ALA A 30 -4.20 14.90 56.47
CA ALA A 30 -3.84 14.56 55.08
C ALA A 30 -5.00 13.89 54.30
N TYR A 31 -5.95 13.28 55.00
CA TYR A 31 -7.05 12.51 54.42
C TYR A 31 -8.05 13.34 53.59
N PRO A 32 -8.44 14.57 54.00
CA PRO A 32 -9.40 15.38 53.23
C PRO A 32 -8.82 15.95 51.94
N LEU A 33 -7.52 16.27 51.93
CA LEU A 33 -6.82 16.82 50.76
C LEU A 33 -6.58 15.77 49.69
N LEU A 34 -6.28 14.52 50.09
CA LEU A 34 -6.12 13.41 49.15
C LEU A 34 -7.42 13.07 48.42
N LEU A 35 -8.55 13.08 49.14
CA LEU A 35 -9.88 12.79 48.56
C LEU A 35 -10.35 13.87 47.57
N ALA A 36 -10.04 15.15 47.85
CA ALA A 36 -10.36 16.25 46.93
C ALA A 36 -9.55 16.18 45.62
N GLN A 37 -8.27 15.78 45.69
CA GLN A 37 -7.41 15.62 44.52
C GLN A 37 -7.88 14.45 43.63
N VAL A 38 -8.21 13.30 44.22
CA VAL A 38 -8.72 12.12 43.50
C VAL A 38 -10.06 12.41 42.82
N ALA A 39 -10.93 13.23 43.42
CA ALA A 39 -12.19 13.66 42.80
C ALA A 39 -11.96 14.60 41.61
N HIS A 40 -10.98 15.50 41.67
CA HIS A 40 -10.59 16.38 40.56
C HIS A 40 -10.05 15.59 39.36
N ASP A 41 -9.17 14.60 39.60
CA ASP A 41 -8.61 13.75 38.55
C ASP A 41 -9.68 12.82 37.95
N ALA A 42 -10.64 12.34 38.76
CA ALA A 42 -11.79 11.57 38.29
C ALA A 42 -12.78 12.39 37.44
N LEU A 43 -13.00 13.67 37.78
CA LEU A 43 -13.81 14.60 36.97
C LEU A 43 -13.11 15.00 35.66
N ALA A 44 -11.78 15.12 35.66
CA ALA A 44 -10.99 15.34 34.44
C ALA A 44 -10.99 14.11 33.52
N ALA A 45 -11.01 12.90 34.08
CA ALA A 45 -11.18 11.65 33.32
C ALA A 45 -12.62 11.41 32.86
N ALA A 46 -13.61 12.06 33.49
CA ALA A 46 -15.03 12.00 33.15
C ALA A 46 -15.46 13.14 32.21
N GLN A 47 -14.55 13.67 31.40
CA GLN A 47 -14.92 14.49 30.26
C GLN A 47 -15.60 13.58 29.23
N GLU A 48 -16.91 13.41 29.41
CA GLU A 48 -17.79 12.73 28.47
C GLU A 48 -17.48 13.25 27.07
N PHE A 49 -17.06 12.34 26.19
CA PHE A 49 -16.93 12.59 24.76
C PHE A 49 -18.34 12.96 24.26
N SER A 50 -18.65 14.26 24.28
CA SER A 50 -19.98 14.84 24.04
C SER A 50 -20.55 14.55 22.64
N GLY A 51 -19.88 13.76 21.81
CA GLY A 51 -20.43 13.17 20.59
C GLY A 51 -20.91 14.19 19.54
N ARG A 52 -20.61 15.48 19.70
CA ARG A 52 -20.89 16.51 18.70
C ARG A 52 -19.57 17.00 18.12
N ASP A 53 -19.12 16.30 17.09
CA ASP A 53 -18.04 16.76 16.23
C ASP A 53 -18.62 17.81 15.26
N ILE A 54 -18.07 19.03 15.30
CA ILE A 54 -18.47 20.16 14.45
C ILE A 54 -17.65 20.15 13.15
N GLY A 55 -16.72 19.21 13.01
CA GLY A 55 -15.74 19.16 11.95
C GLY A 55 -14.59 20.13 12.21
N VAL A 56 -13.36 19.65 12.05
CA VAL A 56 -12.15 20.47 12.06
C VAL A 56 -11.68 20.65 10.63
N LEU A 57 -11.30 21.87 10.25
CA LEU A 57 -10.74 22.12 8.93
C LEU A 57 -9.40 21.34 8.79
N PRO A 58 -9.24 20.49 7.77
CA PRO A 58 -8.04 19.71 7.63
C PRO A 58 -6.85 20.59 7.22
N THR A 59 -5.69 20.35 7.83
CA THR A 59 -4.42 20.92 7.37
C THR A 59 -3.84 19.99 6.30
N PRO A 60 -3.50 20.49 5.10
CA PRO A 60 -2.96 19.66 4.04
C PRO A 60 -1.57 19.12 4.41
N ALA A 61 -1.38 17.81 4.23
CA ALA A 61 -0.08 17.17 4.38
C ALA A 61 0.76 17.45 3.12
N SER A 62 1.76 18.34 3.25
CA SER A 62 2.64 18.70 2.13
C SER A 62 3.66 17.59 1.85
N CYS A 63 4.15 17.50 0.61
CA CYS A 63 5.18 16.51 0.23
C CYS A 63 6.54 16.86 0.84
N GLU A 64 6.88 16.25 1.98
CA GLU A 64 8.11 16.50 2.72
C GLU A 64 8.66 15.24 3.42
N PRO A 65 9.94 15.24 3.84
CA PRO A 65 10.51 14.11 4.57
C PRO A 65 9.91 14.01 5.98
N GLU A 66 9.12 12.96 6.21
CA GLU A 66 8.54 12.64 7.52
C GLU A 66 9.22 11.41 8.14
N THR A 67 9.16 11.33 9.47
CA THR A 67 9.78 10.24 10.21
C THR A 67 8.91 8.99 10.14
N GLN A 68 9.43 7.93 9.54
CA GLN A 68 8.75 6.64 9.40
C GLN A 68 9.57 5.51 10.06
N LEU A 69 8.88 4.44 10.45
CA LEU A 69 9.52 3.23 10.96
C LEU A 69 10.05 2.39 9.80
N VAL A 70 11.34 2.04 9.86
CA VAL A 70 12.01 1.19 8.88
C VAL A 70 12.56 -0.03 9.59
N SER A 71 12.36 -1.21 9.00
CA SER A 71 12.91 -2.45 9.52
C SER A 71 14.44 -2.48 9.37
N LEU A 72 15.12 -2.98 10.39
CA LEU A 72 16.57 -3.17 10.42
C LEU A 72 16.96 -4.64 10.23
N ARG A 73 16.07 -5.45 9.63
CA ARG A 73 16.33 -6.87 9.39
C ARG A 73 17.52 -7.02 8.42
N PRO A 74 18.62 -7.66 8.83
CA PRO A 74 19.72 -7.93 7.92
C PRO A 74 19.34 -9.03 6.93
N GLU A 75 19.62 -8.82 5.65
CA GLU A 75 19.28 -9.76 4.57
C GLU A 75 20.03 -11.11 4.72
N ASN A 76 21.25 -11.05 5.25
CA ASN A 76 22.15 -12.21 5.39
C ASN A 76 21.80 -13.15 6.55
N LEU A 77 20.87 -12.76 7.45
CA LEU A 77 20.51 -13.56 8.62
C LEU A 77 19.21 -14.34 8.40
N THR A 78 19.35 -15.51 7.79
CA THR A 78 18.26 -16.47 7.56
C THR A 78 18.21 -17.60 8.58
N GLY A 79 19.27 -17.79 9.38
CA GLY A 79 19.36 -18.85 10.37
C GLY A 79 18.45 -18.64 11.58
N THR A 80 17.63 -19.63 11.92
CA THR A 80 16.65 -19.59 13.03
C THR A 80 17.25 -19.46 14.43
N ARG A 81 18.58 -19.63 14.56
CA ARG A 81 19.31 -19.48 15.83
C ARG A 81 19.74 -18.06 16.12
N TYR A 82 19.67 -17.16 15.14
CA TYR A 82 20.08 -15.78 15.31
C TYR A 82 18.87 -14.86 15.36
N TYR A 83 18.93 -13.87 16.24
CA TYR A 83 18.00 -12.76 16.27
C TYR A 83 18.77 -11.45 16.38
N PHE A 84 18.09 -10.34 16.09
CA PHE A 84 18.72 -9.03 15.95
C PHE A 84 18.00 -7.95 16.74
N TYR A 85 18.77 -6.97 17.21
CA TYR A 85 18.26 -5.83 17.97
C TYR A 85 18.99 -4.53 17.59
N PRO A 86 18.27 -3.39 17.44
CA PRO A 86 16.81 -3.26 17.43
C PRO A 86 16.20 -3.82 16.12
N THR A 87 14.89 -4.11 16.13
CA THR A 87 14.18 -4.67 14.96
C THR A 87 13.77 -3.62 13.93
N CYS A 88 13.58 -2.38 14.37
CA CYS A 88 13.26 -1.23 13.54
C CYS A 88 13.89 0.05 14.11
N THR A 89 13.99 1.06 13.26
CA THR A 89 14.43 2.41 13.64
C THR A 89 13.57 3.46 12.93
N ARG A 90 13.75 4.72 13.30
CA ARG A 90 13.08 5.87 12.69
C ARG A 90 14.00 6.53 11.68
N VAL A 91 13.53 6.67 10.45
CA VAL A 91 14.27 7.31 9.34
C VAL A 91 13.33 8.23 8.58
N LYS A 92 13.86 9.33 8.02
CA LYS A 92 13.06 10.21 7.17
C LYS A 92 12.77 9.55 5.82
N ARG A 93 11.50 9.54 5.44
CA ARG A 93 11.00 9.07 4.14
C ARG A 93 10.02 10.10 3.61
N CYS A 94 9.91 10.18 2.28
CA CYS A 94 8.99 11.11 1.65
C CYS A 94 7.56 10.66 1.93
N SER A 95 6.76 11.59 2.42
CA SER A 95 5.38 11.40 2.82
C SER A 95 4.58 12.64 2.47
N GLY A 96 3.27 12.57 2.62
CA GLY A 96 2.34 13.64 2.27
C GLY A 96 1.73 13.49 0.88
N CYS A 97 0.92 14.48 0.52
CA CYS A 97 0.05 14.44 -0.64
C CYS A 97 0.49 15.48 -1.70
N CYS A 98 0.22 15.14 -2.96
CA CYS A 98 0.31 16.08 -4.07
C CYS A 98 -1.11 16.49 -4.50
N ASN A 99 -1.23 17.64 -5.19
CA ASN A 99 -2.54 18.21 -5.56
C ASN A 99 -3.35 17.34 -6.54
N THR A 100 -2.70 16.46 -7.29
CA THR A 100 -3.30 15.65 -8.35
C THR A 100 -2.81 14.22 -8.31
N ASN A 101 -3.65 13.26 -8.70
CA ASN A 101 -3.31 11.83 -8.68
C ASN A 101 -2.22 11.41 -9.68
N GLN A 102 -1.94 12.24 -10.69
CA GLN A 102 -0.83 12.04 -11.63
C GLN A 102 0.54 12.27 -10.99
N LEU A 103 0.58 12.95 -9.84
CA LEU A 103 1.79 13.25 -9.10
C LEU A 103 1.93 12.31 -7.92
N VAL A 104 3.18 11.98 -7.58
CA VAL A 104 3.55 11.18 -6.42
C VAL A 104 4.68 11.88 -5.67
N CYS A 105 4.66 11.81 -4.34
CA CYS A 105 5.71 12.39 -3.51
C CYS A 105 6.94 11.47 -3.50
N GLU A 106 8.00 11.88 -4.20
CA GLU A 106 9.21 11.08 -4.38
C GLU A 106 10.46 11.83 -3.88
N PRO A 107 11.50 11.09 -3.45
CA PRO A 107 12.78 11.70 -3.08
C PRO A 107 13.48 12.29 -4.29
N VAL A 108 14.07 13.47 -4.10
CA VAL A 108 14.93 14.17 -5.06
C VAL A 108 16.35 14.33 -4.54
N ALA A 109 16.59 13.94 -3.29
CA ALA A 109 17.90 13.76 -2.70
C ALA A 109 17.77 12.76 -1.54
N ASN A 110 18.66 11.78 -1.51
CA ASN A 110 18.75 10.75 -0.48
C ASN A 110 20.19 10.66 0.05
N ARG A 111 20.34 10.01 1.20
CA ARG A 111 21.63 9.58 1.74
C ARG A 111 21.49 8.20 2.38
N THR A 112 22.57 7.46 2.42
CA THR A 112 22.62 6.15 3.08
C THR A 112 23.18 6.29 4.49
N ILE A 113 22.48 5.73 5.47
CA ILE A 113 22.92 5.65 6.86
C ILE A 113 23.27 4.19 7.15
N LEU A 114 24.45 3.95 7.73
CA LEU A 114 24.87 2.62 8.17
C LEU A 114 24.52 2.44 9.65
N TYR A 115 23.48 1.66 9.93
CA TYR A 115 23.12 1.31 11.30
C TYR A 115 23.90 0.09 11.77
N LYS A 116 24.42 0.14 13.00
CA LYS A 116 25.03 -1.00 13.68
C LYS A 116 23.93 -1.80 14.39
N VAL A 117 23.59 -2.97 13.86
CA VAL A 117 22.58 -3.87 14.41
C VAL A 117 23.26 -4.98 15.19
N THR A 118 22.78 -5.25 16.40
CA THR A 118 23.35 -6.28 17.28
C THR A 118 22.77 -7.64 16.93
N ILE A 119 23.64 -8.60 16.63
CA ILE A 119 23.25 -9.98 16.34
C ILE A 119 23.50 -10.85 17.57
N LEU A 120 22.46 -11.55 18.00
CA LEU A 120 22.45 -12.40 19.17
C LEU A 120 22.18 -13.84 18.74
N GLU A 121 22.92 -14.77 19.31
CA GLU A 121 22.74 -16.21 19.10
C GLU A 121 21.92 -16.78 20.26
N TYR A 122 20.76 -17.35 19.92
CA TYR A 122 19.93 -18.08 20.86
C TYR A 122 20.57 -19.41 21.24
N ARG A 123 20.67 -19.67 22.55
CA ARG A 123 21.27 -20.90 23.08
C ARG A 123 20.33 -21.56 24.06
N ASN A 124 19.82 -22.73 23.69
CA ASN A 124 18.85 -23.46 24.51
C ASN A 124 19.39 -23.73 25.92
N GLY A 125 18.60 -23.39 26.95
CA GLY A 125 18.96 -23.58 28.36
C GLY A 125 20.12 -22.71 28.88
N LYS A 126 20.58 -21.71 28.11
CA LYS A 126 21.64 -20.78 28.50
C LYS A 126 21.21 -19.34 28.20
N ARG A 127 21.98 -18.38 28.72
CA ARG A 127 21.83 -16.98 28.30
C ARG A 127 22.27 -16.82 26.85
N ASP A 128 21.56 -15.98 26.13
CA ASP A 128 21.88 -15.63 24.75
C ASP A 128 23.27 -15.00 24.66
N ARG A 129 23.94 -15.26 23.54
CA ARG A 129 25.31 -14.83 23.32
C ARG A 129 25.36 -13.73 22.26
N PHE A 130 26.09 -12.66 22.54
CA PHE A 130 26.49 -11.70 21.51
C PHE A 130 27.34 -12.39 20.43
N SER A 131 26.88 -12.29 19.18
CA SER A 131 27.59 -12.83 18.02
C SER A 131 28.51 -11.76 17.42
N HIS A 132 27.94 -10.73 16.81
CA HIS A 132 28.66 -9.62 16.17
C HIS A 132 27.72 -8.42 15.97
N LEU A 133 28.29 -7.31 15.48
CA LEU A 133 27.53 -6.18 14.95
C LEU A 133 27.48 -6.30 13.41
N GLU A 134 26.28 -6.21 12.85
CA GLU A 134 26.05 -6.17 11.41
C GLU A 134 25.77 -4.72 10.97
N LEU A 135 26.36 -4.29 9.86
CA LEU A 135 26.09 -2.97 9.29
C LEU A 135 24.93 -3.06 8.30
N VAL A 136 23.80 -2.45 8.65
CA VAL A 136 22.62 -2.42 7.79
C VAL A 136 22.52 -1.05 7.09
N PRO A 137 22.69 -0.99 5.76
CA PRO A 137 22.50 0.24 5.01
C PRO A 137 21.01 0.57 4.91
N VAL A 138 20.63 1.78 5.32
CA VAL A 138 19.25 2.27 5.23
C VAL A 138 19.22 3.61 4.51
N GLU A 139 18.34 3.72 3.54
CA GLU A 139 18.09 4.96 2.80
C GLU A 139 17.29 5.96 3.64
N GLU A 140 17.79 7.18 3.73
CA GLU A 140 17.10 8.35 4.27
C GLU A 140 16.85 9.37 3.17
N HIS A 141 15.60 9.86 3.08
CA HIS A 141 15.23 10.91 2.14
C HIS A 141 15.52 12.27 2.77
N VAL A 142 16.34 13.09 2.11
CA VAL A 142 16.75 14.41 2.59
C VAL A 142 15.84 15.51 2.06
N ARG A 143 15.32 15.34 0.83
CA ARG A 143 14.43 16.31 0.18
C ARG A 143 13.44 15.58 -0.72
N CYS A 144 12.19 16.03 -0.70
CA CYS A 144 11.08 15.46 -1.46
C CYS A 144 10.50 16.50 -2.42
N LYS A 145 9.92 16.04 -3.53
CA LYS A 145 9.10 16.85 -4.43
C LYS A 145 8.01 15.98 -5.04
N CYS A 146 6.89 16.60 -5.38
CA CYS A 146 5.89 15.99 -6.24
C CYS A 146 6.46 15.82 -7.65
N GLN A 147 6.50 14.57 -8.12
CA GLN A 147 6.98 14.19 -9.44
C GLN A 147 5.89 13.43 -10.19
N CYS A 148 5.94 13.42 -11.52
CA CYS A 148 5.02 12.64 -12.33
C CYS A 148 5.18 11.15 -12.02
N ARG A 149 4.07 10.46 -11.76
CA ARG A 149 4.06 9.01 -11.54
C ARG A 149 4.51 8.25 -12.78
N VAL A 150 4.12 8.74 -13.97
CA VAL A 150 4.55 8.22 -15.26
C VAL A 150 5.70 9.08 -15.76
N LYS A 151 6.79 8.43 -16.17
CA LYS A 151 7.99 9.04 -16.75
C LYS A 151 8.02 8.76 -18.25
N ASP A 152 8.86 9.50 -18.97
CA ASP A 152 9.04 9.33 -20.41
C ASP A 152 9.47 7.90 -20.78
N SER A 153 10.29 7.26 -19.92
CA SER A 153 10.71 5.86 -20.06
C SER A 153 9.58 4.84 -19.96
N ASP A 154 8.43 5.22 -19.41
CA ASP A 154 7.28 4.33 -19.25
C ASP A 154 6.38 4.32 -20.51
N CYS A 155 6.62 5.24 -21.46
CA CYS A 155 5.87 5.32 -22.70
C CYS A 155 6.36 4.30 -23.73
N ASN A 156 5.43 3.75 -24.53
CA ASN A 156 5.73 2.84 -25.63
C ASN A 156 6.15 3.58 -26.92
N GLU A 157 6.55 2.84 -27.96
CA GLU A 157 6.99 3.42 -29.25
C GLU A 157 5.93 4.23 -30.00
N LEU A 158 4.65 3.99 -29.73
CA LEU A 158 3.50 4.69 -30.32
C LEU A 158 3.03 5.89 -29.49
N GLN A 159 3.66 6.13 -28.34
CA GLN A 159 3.32 7.18 -27.40
C GLN A 159 4.41 8.25 -27.35
N VAL A 160 4.00 9.46 -27.05
CA VAL A 160 4.90 10.56 -26.71
C VAL A 160 4.53 11.09 -25.33
N TYR A 161 5.53 11.25 -24.47
CA TYR A 161 5.32 11.79 -23.14
C TYR A 161 4.95 13.28 -23.17
N ASN A 162 3.87 13.63 -22.48
CA ASN A 162 3.46 15.01 -22.29
C ASN A 162 3.77 15.46 -20.86
N PRO A 163 4.78 16.36 -20.67
CA PRO A 163 5.23 16.77 -19.34
C PRO A 163 4.23 17.68 -18.61
N ASN A 164 3.30 18.33 -19.33
CA ASN A 164 2.35 19.26 -18.71
C ASN A 164 1.25 18.55 -17.93
N ASN A 165 0.94 17.31 -18.29
CA ASN A 165 -0.12 16.51 -17.69
C ASN A 165 0.36 15.13 -17.20
N CYS A 166 1.68 14.91 -17.18
CA CYS A 166 2.32 13.70 -16.64
C CYS A 166 1.75 12.40 -17.23
N ARG A 167 1.51 12.33 -18.56
CA ARG A 167 0.99 11.13 -19.21
C ARG A 167 1.61 10.89 -20.58
N CYS A 168 1.59 9.62 -20.99
CA CYS A 168 1.87 9.19 -22.35
C CYS A 168 0.64 9.47 -23.24
N GLU A 169 0.86 10.07 -24.41
CA GLU A 169 -0.19 10.37 -25.38
C GLU A 169 0.07 9.62 -26.69
N CYS A 170 -0.91 8.83 -27.14
CA CYS A 170 -0.83 8.12 -28.41
C CYS A 170 -0.70 9.06 -29.61
N THR A 171 0.19 8.73 -30.52
CA THR A 171 0.45 9.49 -31.74
C THR A 171 -0.59 9.23 -32.85
N ASN A 172 -1.10 7.99 -32.94
CA ASN A 172 -2.08 7.53 -33.92
C ASN A 172 -3.52 7.95 -33.58
N LYS A 173 -3.77 9.27 -33.68
CA LYS A 173 -5.08 9.85 -33.38
C LYS A 173 -6.17 9.36 -34.33
N ASP A 174 -5.84 9.12 -35.59
CA ASP A 174 -6.82 8.68 -36.61
C ASP A 174 -7.36 7.29 -36.28
N ASP A 175 -6.49 6.32 -35.97
CA ASP A 175 -6.87 4.97 -35.52
C ASP A 175 -7.80 5.02 -34.31
N ARG A 176 -7.49 5.89 -33.34
CA ARG A 176 -8.33 6.10 -32.16
C ARG A 176 -9.70 6.64 -32.54
N THR A 177 -9.77 7.61 -33.44
CA THR A 177 -11.05 8.18 -33.88
C THR A 177 -11.89 7.14 -34.61
N GLN A 178 -11.29 6.34 -35.49
CA GLN A 178 -11.96 5.25 -36.18
C GLN A 178 -12.47 4.19 -35.20
N CYS A 179 -11.64 3.76 -34.26
CA CYS A 179 -12.01 2.83 -33.19
C CYS A 179 -13.23 3.31 -32.39
N THR A 180 -13.27 4.62 -32.09
CA THR A 180 -14.33 5.24 -31.30
C THR A 180 -15.67 5.29 -32.05
N GLN A 181 -15.66 5.29 -33.39
CA GLN A 181 -16.90 5.18 -34.19
C GLN A 181 -17.54 3.80 -34.03
N GLU A 182 -16.74 2.75 -33.86
CA GLU A 182 -17.18 1.35 -33.67
C GLU A 182 -17.27 0.94 -32.18
N ARG A 183 -17.56 1.90 -31.29
CA ARG A 183 -17.61 1.70 -29.81
C ARG A 183 -18.55 0.60 -29.30
N GLN A 184 -19.40 0.05 -30.16
CA GLN A 184 -20.31 -1.05 -29.81
C GLN A 184 -19.60 -2.40 -29.76
N THR A 185 -18.50 -2.56 -30.49
CA THR A 185 -17.77 -3.83 -30.61
C THR A 185 -16.28 -3.70 -30.31
N LYS A 186 -15.75 -2.48 -30.38
CA LYS A 186 -14.34 -2.18 -30.18
C LYS A 186 -14.14 -1.18 -29.04
N GLN A 187 -12.98 -1.27 -28.39
CA GLN A 187 -12.54 -0.38 -27.34
C GLN A 187 -11.10 0.06 -27.59
N TRP A 188 -10.84 1.36 -27.45
CA TRP A 188 -9.49 1.88 -27.53
C TRP A 188 -8.73 1.62 -26.23
N ASN A 189 -7.55 1.02 -26.35
CA ASN A 189 -6.63 0.82 -25.25
C ASN A 189 -5.56 1.94 -25.25
N PRO A 190 -5.56 2.84 -24.24
CA PRO A 190 -4.63 3.95 -24.19
C PRO A 190 -3.18 3.53 -23.88
N ASP A 191 -2.97 2.37 -23.26
CA ASP A 191 -1.65 1.90 -22.84
C ASP A 191 -0.87 1.26 -24.00
N THR A 192 -1.59 0.62 -24.93
CA THR A 192 -1.02 0.00 -26.15
C THR A 192 -1.22 0.85 -27.40
N CYS A 193 -2.07 1.88 -27.34
CA CYS A 193 -2.49 2.68 -28.50
C CYS A 193 -3.09 1.82 -29.63
N SER A 194 -3.85 0.78 -29.24
CA SER A 194 -4.52 -0.15 -30.15
C SER A 194 -6.03 -0.16 -29.96
N CYS A 195 -6.73 -0.59 -30.99
CA CYS A 195 -8.17 -0.80 -30.95
C CYS A 195 -8.45 -2.29 -30.72
N ASP A 196 -8.89 -2.63 -29.51
CA ASP A 196 -9.10 -4.00 -29.07
C ASP A 196 -10.60 -4.36 -29.14
N CYS A 197 -10.93 -5.64 -29.36
CA CYS A 197 -12.32 -6.08 -29.31
C CYS A 197 -12.83 -6.10 -27.86
N ILE A 198 -14.06 -5.68 -27.64
CA ILE A 198 -14.71 -5.81 -26.33
C ILE A 198 -14.84 -7.30 -26.00
N PRO A 199 -14.41 -7.76 -24.79
CA PRO A 199 -14.50 -9.17 -24.41
C PRO A 199 -15.93 -9.70 -24.54
N ARG A 200 -16.12 -10.77 -25.33
CA ARG A 200 -17.40 -11.47 -25.44
C ARG A 200 -17.45 -12.59 -24.42
N THR A 201 -18.62 -12.79 -23.82
CA THR A 201 -18.89 -13.93 -22.92
C THR A 201 -19.15 -15.23 -23.68
N GLU A 202 -19.50 -15.14 -24.97
CA GLU A 202 -19.88 -16.27 -25.81
C GLU A 202 -18.91 -16.50 -26.96
N GLU A 203 -18.48 -17.75 -27.10
CA GLU A 203 -17.69 -18.24 -28.23
C GLU A 203 -18.54 -18.37 -29.50
N CYS A 204 -17.89 -18.29 -30.67
CA CYS A 204 -18.57 -18.46 -31.94
C CYS A 204 -19.17 -19.87 -32.06
N THR A 205 -20.36 -19.97 -32.65
CA THR A 205 -21.06 -21.25 -32.85
C THR A 205 -20.32 -22.13 -33.87
N SER A 206 -20.49 -23.45 -33.74
CA SER A 206 -19.92 -24.46 -34.66
C SER A 206 -20.22 -24.11 -36.11
N GLY A 207 -19.17 -23.91 -36.92
CA GLY A 207 -19.29 -23.48 -38.32
C GLY A 207 -18.99 -22.01 -38.58
N SER A 208 -18.61 -21.23 -37.56
CA SER A 208 -18.11 -19.85 -37.69
C SER A 208 -16.77 -19.68 -36.97
N HIS A 209 -15.96 -18.71 -37.41
CA HIS A 209 -14.72 -18.34 -36.73
C HIS A 209 -14.73 -16.86 -36.35
N TYR A 210 -13.99 -16.51 -35.30
CA TYR A 210 -13.94 -15.14 -34.81
C TYR A 210 -12.91 -14.32 -35.59
N ASP A 211 -13.37 -13.30 -36.31
CA ASP A 211 -12.51 -12.29 -36.91
C ASP A 211 -12.20 -11.19 -35.89
N ARG A 212 -10.93 -11.07 -35.51
CA ARG A 212 -10.43 -10.07 -34.54
C ARG A 212 -10.39 -8.66 -35.12
N SER A 213 -10.38 -8.50 -36.44
CA SER A 213 -10.38 -7.19 -37.10
C SER A 213 -11.79 -6.59 -37.17
N ALA A 214 -12.80 -7.42 -37.42
CA ALA A 214 -14.22 -7.04 -37.43
C ALA A 214 -14.90 -7.19 -36.06
N CYS A 215 -14.26 -7.87 -35.10
CA CYS A 215 -14.80 -8.25 -33.80
C CYS A 215 -16.14 -9.01 -33.90
N LYS A 216 -16.24 -9.92 -34.87
CA LYS A 216 -17.47 -10.65 -35.22
C LYS A 216 -17.16 -12.11 -35.57
N CYS A 217 -18.12 -12.99 -35.30
CA CYS A 217 -18.10 -14.35 -35.81
C CYS A 217 -18.53 -14.33 -37.28
N ILE A 218 -17.63 -14.74 -38.17
CA ILE A 218 -17.91 -14.87 -39.59
C ILE A 218 -18.08 -16.36 -39.94
N PRO A 219 -19.05 -16.72 -40.82
CA PRO A 219 -19.23 -18.11 -41.24
C PRO A 219 -17.97 -18.68 -41.87
N ASN A 220 -17.74 -19.97 -41.70
CA ASN A 220 -16.76 -20.67 -42.51
C ASN A 220 -17.38 -20.98 -43.87
N ASP A 221 -16.72 -20.55 -44.96
CA ASP A 221 -17.19 -20.70 -46.35
C ASP A 221 -17.38 -22.17 -46.82
N PHE A 222 -17.20 -23.15 -45.93
CA PHE A 222 -17.42 -24.57 -46.20
C PHE A 222 -18.89 -25.01 -46.09
N TYR A 223 -19.81 -24.15 -45.61
CA TYR A 223 -21.23 -24.51 -45.42
C TYR A 223 -22.21 -23.79 -46.36
N THR A 224 -21.74 -22.92 -47.26
CA THR A 224 -22.59 -22.32 -48.30
C THR A 224 -22.56 -23.20 -49.57
N TYR A 225 -23.22 -24.36 -49.50
CA TYR A 225 -23.67 -25.07 -50.71
C TYR A 225 -25.17 -25.40 -50.60
N ASP A 226 -25.92 -24.50 -51.25
CA ASP A 226 -27.12 -24.69 -52.07
C ASP A 226 -28.36 -25.44 -51.56
N GLY A 227 -29.49 -24.76 -51.67
CA GLY A 227 -30.79 -25.40 -51.82
C GLY A 227 -31.05 -25.72 -53.29
N SER A 228 -30.93 -26.98 -53.70
CA SER A 228 -31.84 -27.67 -54.64
C SER A 228 -31.41 -29.11 -54.95
N SER A 229 -32.39 -30.03 -54.90
CA SER A 229 -32.45 -31.41 -55.45
C SER A 229 -31.58 -32.55 -54.88
N GLU A 230 -32.31 -33.56 -54.35
CA GLU A 230 -32.12 -35.02 -54.40
C GLU A 230 -30.93 -35.74 -53.73
N GLY A 231 -31.25 -36.61 -52.76
CA GLY A 231 -30.63 -37.94 -52.57
C GLY A 231 -29.48 -38.07 -51.56
N PRO A 232 -29.36 -39.21 -50.83
CA PRO A 232 -28.58 -39.30 -49.60
C PRO A 232 -27.14 -39.76 -49.83
N VAL A 233 -26.17 -39.14 -49.15
CA VAL A 233 -24.84 -39.73 -48.98
C VAL A 233 -24.47 -39.62 -47.51
N GLY A 234 -24.30 -40.79 -46.88
CA GLY A 234 -24.12 -40.94 -45.44
C GLY A 234 -22.80 -40.36 -44.89
N PRO A 235 -22.65 -40.34 -43.55
CA PRO A 235 -21.46 -39.78 -42.91
C PRO A 235 -20.23 -40.67 -43.14
N PRO A 236 -19.02 -40.09 -43.32
CA PRO A 236 -17.80 -40.88 -43.26
C PRO A 236 -17.59 -41.40 -41.83
N ALA A 237 -17.18 -42.66 -41.76
CA ALA A 237 -16.98 -43.41 -40.54
C ALA A 237 -16.02 -42.70 -39.56
N VAL A 238 -16.44 -42.62 -38.30
CA VAL A 238 -15.59 -42.24 -37.17
C VAL A 238 -14.55 -43.34 -36.97
N PHE A 239 -13.31 -43.09 -37.37
CA PHE A 239 -12.18 -43.88 -36.90
C PHE A 239 -11.83 -43.44 -35.47
N LEU A 240 -12.18 -44.29 -34.51
CA LEU A 240 -11.70 -44.22 -33.15
C LEU A 240 -10.18 -44.49 -33.12
N SER A 241 -9.40 -43.53 -32.63
CA SER A 241 -8.07 -43.84 -32.08
C SER A 241 -7.79 -43.03 -30.82
N ARG A 242 -8.28 -43.59 -29.70
CA ARG A 242 -7.50 -43.96 -28.52
C ARG A 242 -6.55 -42.90 -27.95
N TYR A 243 -7.01 -42.22 -26.90
CA TYR A 243 -6.15 -41.59 -25.90
C TYR A 243 -5.20 -42.62 -25.25
N PRO A 244 -3.98 -42.21 -24.90
CA PRO A 244 -3.37 -42.63 -23.65
C PRO A 244 -3.18 -41.43 -22.72
N SER A 245 -3.72 -41.58 -21.52
CA SER A 245 -3.43 -40.77 -20.33
C SER A 245 -1.92 -40.76 -20.06
N PHE A 246 -1.33 -39.60 -19.78
CA PHE A 246 -0.05 -39.53 -19.09
C PHE A 246 -0.07 -38.59 -17.89
N VAL A 247 0.37 -39.18 -16.79
CA VAL A 247 0.46 -38.70 -15.42
C VAL A 247 1.66 -37.76 -15.24
N ASN A 248 1.47 -36.77 -14.36
CA ASN A 248 2.45 -35.85 -13.81
C ASN A 248 3.86 -36.41 -13.57
N ARG A 249 4.89 -35.59 -13.84
CA ARG A 249 6.18 -35.71 -13.15
C ARG A 249 6.86 -34.34 -12.95
N LYS A 250 6.97 -33.93 -11.69
CA LYS A 250 7.86 -32.85 -11.19
C LYS A 250 9.30 -33.11 -11.61
N ARG A 251 10.07 -32.05 -11.91
CA ARG A 251 11.53 -32.05 -11.78
C ARG A 251 12.04 -30.73 -11.18
N SER A 252 12.57 -30.87 -9.97
CA SER A 252 13.58 -30.03 -9.33
C SER A 252 14.94 -30.19 -10.02
N ILE A 253 15.71 -29.11 -10.16
CA ILE A 253 17.14 -29.15 -10.49
C ILE A 253 17.87 -28.15 -9.57
N PHE A 254 18.85 -28.64 -8.82
CA PHE A 254 19.91 -27.92 -8.11
C PHE A 254 21.23 -28.55 -8.54
N ASP A 255 22.16 -27.71 -9.03
CA ASP A 255 23.65 -27.70 -8.95
C ASP A 255 24.51 -28.94 -9.32
N PRO A 256 25.83 -28.82 -9.63
CA PRO A 256 26.82 -27.86 -9.07
C PRO A 256 27.89 -27.25 -10.02
N SER A 257 28.61 -26.24 -9.47
CA SER A 257 29.93 -25.77 -9.94
C SER A 257 31.03 -26.84 -9.87
N PRO A 258 32.18 -26.64 -10.56
CA PRO A 258 33.42 -26.38 -9.78
C PRO A 258 34.41 -25.37 -10.40
N GLN A 259 35.11 -24.71 -9.47
CA GLN A 259 36.47 -24.11 -9.46
C GLN A 259 37.26 -23.93 -10.77
N HIS A 260 37.71 -22.69 -11.00
CA HIS A 260 39.14 -22.36 -11.15
C HIS A 260 39.42 -20.92 -10.70
#